data_AF-A0AA41W360-F1
#
_entry.id   AF-A0AA41W360-F1
#
_cell.length_a   1.000
_cell.length_b   1.000
_cell.length_c   1.000
_cell.angle_alpha   90.00
_cell.angle_beta   90.00
_cell.angle_gamma   90.00
#
_symmetry.space_group_name_H-M   'P 1'
#
loop_
_entity.id
_entity.type
_entity.pdbx_description
1 polymer ?
#
loop_
_entity_poly.entity_id
_entity_poly.type
_entity_poly.pdbx_seq_one_letter_code
_entity_poly.pdbx_strand_id
1 'polypeptide(L)'
;MLQQEKSAAGVICQVKTQHATQASSLPLTKDVLGIVATLGHVDDDNLSRLFSEFLGLEKMMAIVCMTYQGVKSIESYEKERNISKGTGASIAKPVDGRFEVIS
;
A
#
# COMPACT_ATOMS: atom_id res chain seq x y z
N MET A 1 -5.70 -3.51 -10.07
CA MET A 1 -4.72 -2.58 -9.45
C MET A 1 -3.88 -1.78 -10.44
N LEU A 2 -3.66 -2.21 -11.68
CA LEU A 2 -2.82 -1.46 -12.64
C LEU A 2 -3.35 -0.06 -13.00
N GLN A 3 -4.65 0.22 -12.82
CA GLN A 3 -5.22 1.58 -13.00
C GLN A 3 -4.96 2.53 -11.83
N GLN A 4 -4.37 2.04 -10.74
CA GLN A 4 -4.19 2.73 -9.45
C GLN A 4 -2.71 3.00 -9.16
N GLU A 5 -1.86 3.15 -10.19
CA GLU A 5 -0.39 3.23 -10.03
C GLU A 5 0.10 4.36 -9.13
N LYS A 6 -0.68 5.43 -9.01
CA LYS A 6 -0.38 6.58 -8.15
C LYS A 6 -0.97 6.44 -6.75
N SER A 7 -1.73 5.39 -6.43
CA SER A 7 -2.23 5.18 -5.06
C SER A 7 -1.17 4.54 -4.17
N ALA A 8 -1.36 4.62 -2.84
CA ALA A 8 -0.46 3.98 -1.89
C ALA A 8 -0.36 2.47 -2.13
N ALA A 9 -1.50 1.83 -2.37
CA ALA A 9 -1.59 0.42 -2.72
C ALA A 9 -0.83 0.08 -4.02
N GLY A 10 -0.98 0.93 -5.04
CA GLY A 10 -0.28 0.78 -6.32
C GLY A 10 1.24 0.90 -6.17
N VAL A 11 1.70 1.91 -5.43
CA VAL A 11 3.13 2.12 -5.15
C VAL A 11 3.72 0.96 -4.35
N ILE A 12 3.04 0.50 -3.29
CA ILE A 12 3.50 -0.65 -2.50
C ILE A 12 3.51 -1.93 -3.34
N CYS A 13 2.49 -2.14 -4.17
CA CYS A 13 2.43 -3.29 -5.08
C CYS A 13 3.60 -3.25 -6.09
N GLN A 14 3.93 -2.09 -6.66
CA GLN A 14 5.08 -1.89 -7.54
C GLN A 14 6.41 -2.13 -6.82
N VAL A 15 6.58 -1.60 -5.60
CA VAL A 15 7.79 -1.83 -4.80
C VAL A 15 7.98 -3.31 -4.48
N LYS A 16 6.91 -4.03 -4.11
CA LYS A 16 6.97 -5.48 -3.84
C LYS A 16 7.26 -6.31 -5.10
N THR A 17 6.73 -5.94 -6.26
CA THR A 17 6.87 -6.70 -7.52
C THR A 17 8.16 -6.40 -8.29
N GLN A 18 8.62 -5.16 -8.33
CA GLN A 18 9.80 -4.75 -9.12
C GLN A 18 11.12 -4.91 -8.35
N HIS A 19 11.09 -4.91 -7.02
CA HIS A 19 12.29 -4.96 -6.18
C HIS A 19 12.30 -6.18 -5.25
N ALA A 20 11.87 -7.37 -5.67
CA ALA A 20 11.90 -8.57 -4.82
C ALA A 20 13.28 -8.81 -4.14
N THR A 21 14.38 -8.35 -4.74
CA THR A 21 15.74 -8.45 -4.20
C THR A 21 16.24 -7.21 -3.42
N GLN A 22 15.63 -6.02 -3.59
CA GLN A 22 16.05 -4.76 -2.91
C GLN A 22 14.98 -4.19 -1.95
N ALA A 23 13.72 -4.61 -2.05
CA ALA A 23 12.63 -4.20 -1.16
C ALA A 23 12.71 -4.89 0.19
N SER A 24 13.41 -6.02 0.31
CA SER A 24 13.66 -6.71 1.59
C SER A 24 14.55 -5.91 2.56
N SER A 25 15.24 -4.88 2.08
CA SER A 25 16.10 -4.01 2.89
C SER A 25 15.41 -2.73 3.38
N LEU A 26 14.24 -2.38 2.84
CA LEU A 26 13.45 -1.24 3.30
C LEU A 26 12.65 -1.64 4.55
N PRO A 27 12.86 -0.98 5.71
CA PRO A 27 12.10 -1.27 6.93
C PRO A 27 10.58 -1.19 6.72
N LEU A 28 10.15 -0.31 5.80
CA LEU A 28 8.76 -0.04 5.43
C LEU A 28 7.99 -1.27 4.92
N THR A 29 8.63 -2.17 4.17
CA THR A 29 7.95 -3.30 3.51
C THR A 29 7.93 -4.56 4.37
N LYS A 30 8.77 -4.65 5.41
CA LYS A 30 8.88 -5.82 6.27
C LYS A 30 7.61 -6.06 7.09
N ASP A 31 7.01 -4.99 7.58
CA ASP A 31 5.79 -5.07 8.39
C ASP A 31 4.51 -5.05 7.54
N VAL A 32 4.59 -4.76 6.25
CA VAL A 32 3.41 -4.74 5.37
C VAL A 32 3.07 -6.17 4.93
N LEU A 33 1.94 -6.69 5.42
CA LEU A 33 1.42 -7.98 4.99
C LEU A 33 0.97 -7.91 3.52
N GLY A 34 0.17 -6.90 3.16
CA GLY A 34 -0.30 -6.71 1.80
C GLY A 34 -1.39 -5.66 1.70
N ILE A 35 -2.09 -5.65 0.58
CA ILE A 35 -3.29 -4.83 0.38
C ILE A 35 -4.50 -5.73 0.59
N VAL A 36 -5.58 -5.24 1.20
CA VAL A 36 -6.78 -6.06 1.51
C VAL A 36 -7.25 -6.91 0.31
N ALA A 37 -7.39 -6.31 -0.87
CA ALA A 37 -7.80 -7.00 -2.10
C ALA A 37 -6.85 -8.13 -2.57
N THR A 38 -5.65 -8.24 -2.00
CA THR A 38 -4.64 -9.25 -2.35
C THR A 38 -4.47 -10.34 -1.29
N LEU A 39 -5.05 -10.16 -0.11
CA LEU A 39 -4.85 -11.06 1.03
C LEU A 39 -5.89 -12.20 1.10
N GLY A 40 -7.05 -12.02 0.47
CA GLY A 40 -8.11 -13.02 0.41
C GLY A 40 -8.40 -13.45 -1.02
N HIS A 41 -8.82 -14.71 -1.18
CA HIS A 41 -9.40 -15.22 -2.40
C HIS A 41 -10.80 -15.74 -2.09
N VAL A 42 -11.75 -15.48 -2.99
CA VAL A 42 -13.12 -15.97 -2.93
C VAL A 42 -13.38 -16.66 -4.26
N ASP A 43 -13.64 -17.96 -4.24
CA ASP A 43 -13.76 -18.78 -5.45
C ASP A 43 -15.01 -18.44 -6.28
N ASP A 44 -16.05 -17.91 -5.63
CA ASP A 44 -17.29 -17.49 -6.29
C ASP A 44 -17.22 -16.01 -6.71
N ASP A 45 -17.32 -15.76 -8.01
CA ASP A 45 -17.22 -14.42 -8.59
C ASP A 45 -18.32 -13.46 -8.09
N ASN A 46 -19.54 -13.96 -7.86
CA ASN A 46 -20.64 -13.14 -7.38
C ASN A 46 -20.42 -12.73 -5.93
N LEU A 47 -19.96 -13.64 -5.07
CA LEU A 47 -19.59 -13.33 -3.69
C LEU A 47 -18.38 -12.41 -3.63
N SER A 48 -17.36 -12.66 -4.46
CA SER A 48 -16.18 -11.80 -4.59
C SER A 48 -16.57 -10.37 -4.93
N ARG A 49 -17.47 -10.20 -5.90
CA ARG A 49 -18.02 -8.89 -6.27
C ARG A 49 -18.83 -8.26 -5.14
N LEU A 50 -19.73 -9.00 -4.50
CA LEU A 50 -20.57 -8.49 -3.42
C LEU A 50 -19.73 -8.00 -2.23
N PHE A 51 -18.71 -8.76 -1.83
CA PHE A 51 -17.81 -8.34 -0.76
C PHE A 51 -16.98 -7.11 -1.14
N SER A 52 -16.53 -7.04 -2.40
CA SER A 52 -15.82 -5.86 -2.92
C SER A 52 -16.68 -4.61 -2.89
N GLU A 53 -17.96 -4.72 -3.27
CA GLU A 53 -18.93 -3.62 -3.22
C GLU A 53 -19.26 -3.22 -1.76
N PHE A 54 -19.43 -4.20 -0.87
CA PHE A 54 -19.69 -3.96 0.55
C PHE A 54 -18.54 -3.25 1.27
N LEU A 55 -17.30 -3.68 1.02
CA LEU A 55 -16.11 -3.07 1.61
C LEU A 55 -15.83 -1.70 0.97
N GLY A 56 -16.11 -1.57 -0.32
CA GLY A 56 -15.82 -0.36 -1.08
C GLY A 56 -14.34 -0.22 -1.46
N LEU A 57 -14.07 0.69 -2.39
CA LEU A 57 -12.73 0.88 -2.98
C LEU A 57 -11.67 1.26 -1.95
N GLU A 58 -12.01 2.15 -1.00
CA GLU A 58 -11.07 2.65 0.01
C GLU A 58 -10.52 1.52 0.88
N LYS A 59 -11.40 0.70 1.47
CA LYS A 59 -10.99 -0.46 2.28
C LYS A 59 -10.33 -1.55 1.47
N MET A 60 -10.80 -1.82 0.25
CA MET A 60 -10.17 -2.82 -0.62
C MET A 60 -8.73 -2.44 -1.00
N MET A 61 -8.40 -1.15 -0.94
CA MET A 61 -7.05 -0.63 -1.17
C MET A 61 -6.25 -0.37 0.11
N ALA A 62 -6.81 -0.64 1.29
CA ALA A 62 -6.12 -0.39 2.54
C ALA A 62 -4.86 -1.26 2.65
N ILE A 63 -3.81 -0.67 3.22
CA ILE A 63 -2.53 -1.35 3.48
C ILE A 63 -2.65 -2.05 4.83
N VAL A 64 -2.33 -3.34 4.87
CA VAL A 64 -2.36 -4.13 6.10
C VAL A 64 -0.95 -4.28 6.63
N CYS A 65 -0.73 -3.82 7.86
CA CYS A 65 0.51 -3.96 8.60
C CYS A 65 0.38 -5.02 9.69
N MET A 66 1.45 -5.77 9.96
CA MET A 66 1.49 -6.73 11.07
C MET A 66 1.53 -6.05 12.44
N THR A 67 2.06 -4.83 12.50
CA THR A 67 2.25 -4.12 13.76
C THR A 67 1.83 -2.66 13.65
N TYR A 68 1.44 -2.09 14.79
CA TYR A 68 1.21 -0.66 14.92
C TYR A 68 2.46 0.18 14.61
N GLN A 69 3.67 -0.35 14.82
CA GLN A 69 4.91 0.33 14.42
C GLN A 69 5.07 0.35 12.90
N GLY A 70 4.63 -0.71 12.22
CA GLY A 70 4.49 -0.76 10.77
C GLY A 70 3.63 0.39 10.25
N VAL A 71 2.46 0.62 10.86
CA VAL A 71 1.58 1.76 10.52
C VAL A 71 2.30 3.09 10.68
N LYS A 72 2.96 3.31 11.83
CA LYS A 72 3.73 4.54 12.08
C LYS A 72 4.85 4.76 11.08
N SER A 73 5.51 3.69 10.64
CA SER A 73 6.60 3.77 9.66
C SER A 73 6.11 4.26 8.28
N ILE A 74 4.88 3.90 7.91
CA ILE A 74 4.24 4.36 6.67
C ILE A 74 3.85 5.83 6.77
N GLU A 75 3.30 6.25 7.91
CA GLU A 75 3.00 7.66 8.17
C GLU A 75 4.27 8.54 8.19
N SER A 76 5.37 8.04 8.77
CA SER A 76 6.64 8.79 8.78
C SER A 76 7.25 8.90 7.40
N TYR A 77 7.13 7.86 6.56
CA TYR A 77 7.57 7.90 5.17
C TYR A 77 6.83 8.97 4.36
N GLU A 78 5.55 9.21 4.63
CA GLU A 78 4.79 10.31 4.03
C GLU A 78 5.23 11.68 4.56
N LYS A 79 5.49 11.80 5.87
CA LYS A 79 5.93 13.05 6.52
C LYS A 79 7.33 13.49 6.09
N GLU A 80 8.32 12.59 6.08
CA GLU A 80 9.69 12.88 5.60
C GLU A 80 9.68 13.32 4.13
N ARG A 81 8.67 12.88 3.36
CA ARG A 81 8.49 13.27 1.96
C ARG A 81 7.94 14.68 1.78
N ASN A 82 7.08 15.16 2.67
CA ASN A 82 6.66 16.56 2.68
C ASN A 82 7.83 17.49 3.05
N ILE A 83 8.79 17.01 3.84
CA ILE A 83 10.02 17.73 4.17
C ILE A 83 11.02 17.67 2.99
N SER A 84 11.12 16.55 2.27
CA SER A 84 12.03 16.39 1.12
C SER A 84 11.50 16.91 -0.23
N LYS A 85 10.23 17.32 -0.33
CA LYS A 85 9.73 18.06 -1.52
C LYS A 85 10.52 19.34 -1.82
N GLY A 86 11.27 19.88 -0.85
CA GLY A 86 12.18 21.02 -1.02
C GLY A 86 13.53 20.67 -1.66
N THR A 87 13.93 19.38 -1.70
CA THR A 87 15.26 18.97 -2.14
C THR A 87 15.17 17.67 -2.91
N GLY A 88 15.31 17.74 -4.24
CA GLY A 88 15.04 16.65 -5.18
C GLY A 88 15.55 15.28 -4.74
N ALA A 89 14.62 14.38 -4.43
CA ALA A 89 14.90 12.97 -4.13
C ALA A 89 13.96 12.07 -4.94
N SER A 90 14.49 11.63 -6.08
CA SER A 90 13.98 10.54 -6.91
C SER A 90 14.19 9.21 -6.17
N ILE A 91 13.14 8.41 -5.99
CA ILE A 91 13.14 6.92 -5.91
C ILE A 91 11.70 6.39 -5.75
N ALA A 92 10.78 7.12 -5.14
CA ALA A 92 9.37 6.70 -5.04
C ALA A 92 8.46 7.54 -5.94
N LYS A 93 7.47 6.92 -6.61
CA LYS A 93 6.39 7.62 -7.30
C LYS A 93 5.48 8.32 -6.27
N PRO A 94 5.02 9.57 -6.52
CA PRO A 94 4.13 10.26 -5.58
C PRO A 94 2.86 9.43 -5.38
N VAL A 95 2.46 9.27 -4.12
CA VAL A 95 1.15 8.73 -3.78
C VAL A 95 0.16 9.89 -3.83
N ASP A 96 -0.95 9.68 -4.53
CA ASP A 96 -2.03 10.65 -4.66
C ASP A 96 -3.19 10.29 -3.74
N GLY A 97 -3.78 11.30 -3.12
CA GLY A 97 -4.94 11.16 -2.22
C GLY A 97 -4.64 10.57 -0.84
N ARG A 98 -5.70 10.50 -0.03
CA ARG A 98 -5.70 9.84 1.29
C ARG A 98 -5.77 8.33 1.10
N PHE A 99 -5.18 7.58 2.02
CA PHE A 99 -5.23 6.12 2.04
C PHE A 99 -5.38 5.59 3.46
N GLU A 100 -5.91 4.38 3.59
CA GLU A 100 -6.15 3.72 4.87
C GLU A 100 -5.04 2.69 5.16
N VAL A 101 -4.62 2.60 6.42
CA VAL A 101 -3.70 1.59 6.92
C VAL A 101 -4.36 0.89 8.11
N ILE A 102 -4.36 -0.43 8.09
CA ILE A 102 -4.98 -1.30 9.10
C ILE A 102 -3.87 -2.13 9.76
N SER A 103 -3.91 -2.30 11.08
CA SER A 103 -3.03 -3.19 11.85
C SER A 103 -3.80 -4.31 12.52
#